data_AF-A0A4V2MLN3-F1
#
_entry.id   AF-A0A4V2MLN3-F1
#
_cell.length_a   1.000
_cell.length_b   1.000
_cell.length_c   1.000
_cell.angle_alpha   90.00
_cell.angle_beta   90.00
_cell.angle_gamma   90.00
#
_symmetry.space_group_name_H-M   'P 1'
#
loop_
_entity.id
_entity.type
_entity.pdbx_description
1 polymer ?
#
loop_
_entity_poly.entity_id
_entity_poly.type
_entity_poly.pdbx_seq_one_letter_code
_entity_poly.pdbx_strand_id
1 'polypeptide(L)'
;MRTHTTSTLKALILNDMDPSKHTMTKQEIDTWIQMIPGIFGDMVKTINMFTSIMSTKTMACKQINQIQRECTVLLDGIFKAPRIDKNMIMLQTAMSGCITNILKLIESDYENYMDYTVYMPLMHVKGEAVQIESNLKKIVAGFEQHKVDQVLQVAVFHCMKEVIRLRRISYSRMRYVQRLQRLVIGELDNYKGDLNEKICSLLFDEDYNFKGFTDYYQGWIRKQYAEESIETKYHLMISYKQFFEKLVARKGVTRYDDKKMATHKIMYEFMDLELKGK
;
A
#
# COMPACT_ATOMS: atom_id res chain seq x y z
N MET A 1 -24.83 8.04 4.69
CA MET A 1 -25.83 8.38 3.66
C MET A 1 -25.35 7.70 2.39
N ARG A 2 -26.16 6.82 1.77
CA ARG A 2 -25.79 6.30 0.44
C ARG A 2 -26.06 7.40 -0.57
N THR A 3 -25.13 7.66 -1.49
CA THR A 3 -25.42 8.63 -2.55
C THR A 3 -26.33 7.95 -3.58
N HIS A 4 -27.24 8.71 -4.16
CA HIS A 4 -28.16 8.20 -5.17
C HIS A 4 -27.38 7.56 -6.34
N THR A 5 -26.28 8.20 -6.73
CA THR A 5 -25.43 7.83 -7.85
C THR A 5 -24.69 6.50 -7.65
N THR A 6 -24.14 6.23 -6.45
CA THR A 6 -23.55 4.90 -6.17
C THR A 6 -24.60 3.82 -6.07
N SER A 7 -25.83 4.16 -5.67
CA SER A 7 -26.97 3.23 -5.65
C SER A 7 -27.43 2.85 -7.07
N THR A 8 -27.44 3.81 -8.00
CA THR A 8 -27.71 3.58 -9.43
C THR A 8 -26.66 2.64 -10.05
N LEU A 9 -25.36 2.93 -9.84
CA LEU A 9 -24.27 2.06 -10.32
C LEU A 9 -24.36 0.66 -9.70
N LYS A 10 -24.73 0.57 -8.43
CA LYS A 10 -24.91 -0.70 -7.72
C LYS A 10 -26.07 -1.52 -8.28
N ALA A 11 -27.20 -0.89 -8.60
CA ALA A 11 -28.34 -1.57 -9.21
C ALA A 11 -27.94 -2.17 -10.57
N LEU A 12 -27.29 -1.38 -11.42
CA LEU A 12 -26.78 -1.84 -12.71
C LEU A 12 -25.82 -3.03 -12.55
N ILE A 13 -24.79 -2.90 -11.70
CA ILE A 13 -23.73 -3.92 -11.60
C ILE A 13 -24.21 -5.20 -10.93
N LEU A 14 -25.02 -5.10 -9.87
CA LEU A 14 -25.41 -6.27 -9.07
C LEU A 14 -26.70 -6.94 -9.55
N ASN A 15 -27.53 -6.24 -10.33
CA ASN A 15 -28.80 -6.77 -10.83
C ASN A 15 -28.81 -6.86 -12.35
N ASP A 16 -28.66 -5.74 -13.06
CA ASP A 16 -28.91 -5.71 -14.50
C ASP A 16 -27.80 -6.39 -15.31
N MET A 17 -26.55 -6.30 -14.86
CA MET A 17 -25.40 -6.94 -15.50
C MET A 17 -25.21 -8.41 -15.09
N ASP A 18 -26.04 -8.94 -14.19
CA ASP A 18 -25.99 -10.34 -13.78
C ASP A 18 -26.85 -11.18 -14.75
N PRO A 19 -26.25 -12.03 -15.60
CA PRO A 19 -26.98 -12.82 -16.60
C PRO A 19 -27.97 -13.80 -15.99
N SER A 20 -27.81 -14.16 -14.71
CA SER A 20 -28.76 -15.01 -13.99
C SER A 20 -30.03 -14.26 -13.57
N LYS A 21 -30.01 -12.92 -13.60
CA LYS A 21 -31.11 -12.05 -13.17
C LYS A 21 -31.74 -11.27 -14.30
N HIS A 22 -30.93 -10.76 -15.23
CA HIS A 22 -31.40 -9.96 -16.36
C HIS A 22 -30.56 -10.22 -17.61
N THR A 23 -31.22 -10.26 -18.76
CA THR A 23 -30.55 -10.31 -20.06
C THR A 23 -30.75 -8.96 -20.74
N MET A 24 -29.77 -8.08 -20.59
CA MET A 24 -29.84 -6.72 -21.14
C MET A 24 -29.89 -6.75 -22.66
N THR A 25 -30.85 -6.01 -23.21
CA THR A 25 -30.92 -5.71 -24.65
C THR A 25 -29.80 -4.75 -25.05
N LYS A 26 -29.45 -4.74 -26.34
CA LYS A 26 -28.47 -3.78 -26.89
C LYS A 26 -28.88 -2.33 -26.61
N GLN A 27 -30.16 -2.01 -26.71
CA GLN A 27 -30.66 -0.65 -26.47
C GLN A 27 -30.49 -0.22 -25.00
N GLU A 28 -30.75 -1.12 -24.04
CA GLU A 28 -30.47 -0.85 -22.63
C GLU A 28 -28.97 -0.62 -22.39
N ILE A 29 -28.12 -1.46 -22.99
CA ILE A 29 -26.66 -1.30 -22.91
C ILE A 29 -26.21 0.06 -23.46
N ASP A 30 -26.66 0.44 -24.66
CA ASP A 30 -26.31 1.71 -25.30
C ASP A 30 -26.78 2.91 -24.46
N THR A 31 -27.98 2.80 -23.85
CA THR A 31 -28.52 3.82 -22.94
C THR A 31 -27.62 3.99 -21.71
N TRP A 32 -27.21 2.89 -21.09
CA TRP A 32 -26.30 2.95 -19.95
C TRP A 32 -24.95 3.55 -20.30
N ILE A 33 -24.36 3.16 -21.44
CA ILE A 33 -23.10 3.74 -21.91
C ILE A 33 -23.20 5.26 -22.05
N GLN A 34 -24.33 5.78 -22.55
CA GLN A 34 -24.58 7.22 -22.67
C GLN A 34 -24.79 7.92 -21.33
N MET A 35 -25.33 7.23 -20.32
CA MET A 35 -25.58 7.81 -18.99
C MET A 35 -24.33 7.89 -18.10
N ILE A 36 -23.35 6.98 -18.30
CA ILE A 36 -22.14 6.88 -17.47
C ILE A 36 -21.38 8.21 -17.30
N PRO A 37 -21.14 9.03 -18.35
CA PRO A 37 -20.48 10.33 -18.19
C PRO A 37 -21.23 11.29 -17.26
N GLY A 38 -22.56 11.29 -17.30
CA GLY A 38 -23.39 12.12 -16.41
C GLY A 38 -23.27 11.67 -14.96
N ILE A 39 -23.32 10.35 -14.73
CA ILE A 39 -23.12 9.73 -13.40
C ILE A 39 -21.74 10.12 -12.84
N PHE A 40 -20.69 10.07 -13.67
CA PHE A 40 -19.35 10.51 -13.26
C PHE A 40 -19.37 11.98 -12.80
N GLY A 41 -19.92 12.88 -13.61
CA GLY A 41 -20.02 14.30 -13.27
C GLY A 41 -20.76 14.57 -11.96
N ASP A 42 -21.85 13.85 -11.70
CA ASP A 42 -22.63 13.97 -10.47
C ASP A 42 -21.88 13.44 -9.24
N MET A 43 -21.09 12.38 -9.41
CA MET A 43 -20.22 11.88 -8.35
C MET A 43 -19.11 12.88 -8.00
N VAL A 44 -18.47 13.48 -9.00
CA VAL A 44 -17.45 14.53 -8.77
C VAL A 44 -18.08 15.71 -8.01
N LYS A 45 -19.23 16.22 -8.45
CA LYS A 45 -19.95 17.29 -7.74
C LYS A 45 -20.25 16.91 -6.29
N THR A 46 -20.67 15.66 -6.05
CA THR A 46 -20.97 15.16 -4.71
C THR A 46 -19.73 15.11 -3.82
N ILE A 47 -18.59 14.64 -4.33
CA ILE A 47 -17.32 14.63 -3.60
C ILE A 47 -16.91 16.07 -3.25
N ASN A 48 -16.94 16.98 -4.23
CA ASN A 48 -16.59 18.39 -4.04
C ASN A 48 -17.51 19.04 -2.99
N MET A 49 -18.81 18.73 -3.02
CA MET A 49 -19.77 19.22 -2.03
C MET A 49 -19.42 18.72 -0.63
N PHE A 50 -19.05 17.45 -0.48
CA PHE A 50 -18.66 16.89 0.82
C PHE A 50 -17.41 17.54 1.40
N THR A 51 -16.42 17.87 0.56
CA THR A 51 -15.20 18.54 1.04
C THR A 51 -15.38 20.02 1.33
N SER A 52 -16.29 20.70 0.62
CA SER A 52 -16.44 22.16 0.72
C SER A 52 -17.51 22.60 1.72
N ILE A 53 -18.56 21.80 1.92
CA ILE A 53 -19.75 22.23 2.70
C ILE A 53 -19.81 21.57 4.08
N MET A 54 -19.18 20.41 4.27
CA MET A 54 -19.27 19.73 5.56
C MET A 54 -18.54 20.51 6.65
N SER A 55 -19.24 20.74 7.76
CA SER A 55 -18.78 21.54 8.90
C SER A 55 -17.53 20.98 9.59
N THR A 56 -17.22 19.69 9.37
CA THR A 56 -16.01 19.06 9.92
C THR A 56 -15.34 18.13 8.90
N LYS A 57 -14.00 18.14 8.91
CA LYS A 57 -13.17 17.20 8.15
C LYS A 57 -13.56 15.74 8.40
N THR A 58 -13.89 15.40 9.64
CA THR A 58 -14.30 14.04 10.04
C THR A 58 -15.56 13.57 9.29
N MET A 59 -16.55 14.45 9.10
CA MET A 59 -17.76 14.10 8.34
C MET A 59 -17.46 13.93 6.85
N ALA A 60 -16.64 14.82 6.27
CA ALA A 60 -16.19 14.70 4.88
C ALA A 60 -15.44 13.38 4.64
N CYS A 61 -14.48 13.03 5.51
CA CYS A 61 -13.79 11.74 5.49
C CYS A 61 -14.77 10.57 5.51
N LYS A 62 -15.76 10.58 6.42
CA LYS A 62 -16.74 9.49 6.50
C LYS A 62 -17.49 9.27 5.18
N GLN A 63 -17.88 10.33 4.47
CA GLN A 63 -18.58 10.19 3.20
C GLN A 63 -17.66 9.77 2.05
N ILE A 64 -16.46 10.36 1.95
CA ILE A 64 -15.48 9.98 0.92
C ILE A 64 -15.08 8.52 1.09
N ASN A 65 -14.85 8.07 2.32
CA ASN A 65 -14.51 6.69 2.62
C ASN A 65 -15.65 5.72 2.29
N GLN A 66 -16.91 6.18 2.41
CA GLN A 66 -18.06 5.40 1.96
C GLN A 66 -18.06 5.25 0.44
N ILE A 67 -17.86 6.34 -0.31
CA ILE A 67 -17.75 6.31 -1.78
C ILE A 67 -16.60 5.40 -2.21
N GLN A 68 -15.41 5.53 -1.59
CA GLN A 68 -14.24 4.72 -1.86
C GLN A 68 -14.56 3.22 -1.69
N ARG A 69 -15.15 2.83 -0.56
CA ARG A 69 -15.54 1.43 -0.29
C ARG A 69 -16.56 0.90 -1.29
N GLU A 70 -17.57 1.71 -1.63
CA GLU A 70 -18.59 1.34 -2.63
C GLU A 70 -17.94 1.13 -4.01
N CYS A 71 -17.10 2.07 -4.45
CA CYS A 71 -16.35 1.95 -5.70
C CYS A 71 -15.48 0.70 -5.75
N THR A 72 -14.77 0.37 -4.66
CA THR A 72 -14.00 -0.88 -4.58
C THR A 72 -14.88 -2.11 -4.79
N VAL A 73 -16.02 -2.19 -4.09
CA VAL A 73 -16.95 -3.33 -4.21
C VAL A 73 -17.53 -3.45 -5.62
N LEU A 74 -17.90 -2.32 -6.22
CA LEU A 74 -18.47 -2.28 -7.56
C LEU A 74 -17.45 -2.70 -8.63
N LEU A 75 -16.22 -2.21 -8.54
CA LEU A 75 -15.15 -2.58 -9.47
C LEU A 75 -14.76 -4.06 -9.34
N ASP A 76 -14.73 -4.59 -8.12
CA ASP A 76 -14.56 -6.03 -7.86
C ASP A 76 -15.71 -6.86 -8.47
N GLY A 77 -16.94 -6.33 -8.41
CA GLY A 77 -18.13 -6.94 -9.01
C GLY A 77 -18.01 -7.03 -10.52
N ILE A 78 -17.70 -5.91 -11.18
CA ILE A 78 -17.48 -5.86 -12.64
C ILE A 78 -16.35 -6.80 -13.06
N PHE A 79 -15.24 -6.83 -12.29
CA PHE A 79 -14.10 -7.67 -12.61
C PHE A 79 -14.41 -9.18 -12.56
N LYS A 80 -15.38 -9.58 -11.73
CA LYS A 80 -15.83 -10.98 -11.60
C LYS A 80 -16.98 -11.34 -12.53
N ALA A 81 -17.67 -10.36 -13.09
CA ALA A 81 -18.81 -10.59 -13.96
C ALA A 81 -18.36 -11.35 -15.24
N PRO A 82 -19.14 -12.35 -15.70
CA PRO A 82 -18.82 -13.09 -16.90
C PRO A 82 -18.80 -12.17 -18.14
N ARG A 83 -17.88 -12.45 -19.06
CA ARG A 83 -17.75 -11.72 -20.33
C ARG A 83 -18.41 -12.53 -21.44
N ILE A 84 -19.71 -12.33 -21.61
CA ILE A 84 -20.54 -13.19 -22.48
C ILE A 84 -20.57 -12.69 -23.92
N ASP A 85 -20.78 -11.38 -24.12
CA ASP A 85 -20.88 -10.78 -25.46
C ASP A 85 -20.16 -9.42 -25.57
N LYS A 86 -19.95 -8.96 -26.81
CA LYS A 86 -19.19 -7.74 -27.13
C LYS A 86 -19.82 -6.47 -26.53
N ASN A 87 -21.15 -6.35 -26.52
CA ASN A 87 -21.83 -5.16 -26.01
C ASN A 87 -21.71 -5.10 -24.49
N MET A 88 -21.87 -6.23 -23.81
CA MET A 88 -21.67 -6.32 -22.37
C MET A 88 -20.23 -5.99 -21.97
N ILE A 89 -19.23 -6.43 -22.76
CA ILE A 89 -17.82 -6.06 -22.56
C ILE A 89 -17.62 -4.54 -22.68
N MET A 90 -18.28 -3.88 -23.65
CA MET A 90 -18.20 -2.42 -23.79
C MET A 90 -18.79 -1.71 -22.57
N LEU A 91 -19.95 -2.16 -22.08
CA LEU A 91 -20.55 -1.62 -20.86
C LEU A 91 -19.65 -1.81 -19.63
N GLN A 92 -19.13 -3.03 -19.43
CA GLN A 92 -18.19 -3.35 -18.35
C GLN A 92 -16.94 -2.45 -18.40
N THR A 93 -16.44 -2.18 -19.61
CA THR A 93 -15.26 -1.32 -19.81
C THR A 93 -15.57 0.13 -19.46
N ALA A 94 -16.68 0.68 -19.95
CA ALA A 94 -17.10 2.05 -19.66
C ALA A 94 -17.33 2.25 -18.14
N MET A 95 -17.99 1.29 -17.49
CA MET A 95 -18.25 1.28 -16.06
C MET A 95 -16.97 1.19 -15.23
N SER A 96 -16.06 0.28 -15.61
CA SER A 96 -14.75 0.17 -14.95
C SER A 96 -13.98 1.48 -15.07
N GLY A 97 -13.96 2.09 -16.26
CA GLY A 97 -13.30 3.38 -16.50
C GLY A 97 -13.87 4.49 -15.62
N CYS A 98 -15.19 4.59 -15.52
CA CYS A 98 -15.87 5.57 -14.65
C CYS A 98 -15.46 5.40 -13.18
N ILE A 99 -15.59 4.19 -12.63
CA ILE A 99 -15.28 3.91 -11.23
C ILE A 99 -13.78 4.09 -10.95
N THR A 100 -12.90 3.65 -11.85
CA THR A 100 -11.46 3.88 -11.73
C THR A 100 -11.12 5.37 -11.72
N ASN A 101 -11.77 6.20 -12.55
CA ASN A 101 -11.54 7.65 -12.57
C ASN A 101 -11.99 8.32 -11.27
N ILE A 102 -13.09 7.87 -10.67
CA ILE A 102 -13.54 8.35 -9.35
C ILE A 102 -12.51 8.00 -8.28
N LEU A 103 -12.03 6.76 -8.25
CA LEU A 103 -11.02 6.33 -7.27
C LEU A 103 -9.71 7.12 -7.45
N LYS A 104 -9.26 7.33 -8.70
CA LYS A 104 -8.09 8.16 -9.00
C LYS A 104 -8.26 9.60 -8.52
N LEU A 105 -9.43 10.20 -8.74
CA LEU A 105 -9.73 11.55 -8.26
C LEU A 105 -9.63 11.63 -6.72
N ILE A 106 -10.17 10.63 -6.01
CA ILE A 106 -10.06 10.57 -4.55
C ILE A 106 -8.58 10.44 -4.13
N GLU A 107 -7.81 9.60 -4.83
CA GLU A 107 -6.41 9.34 -4.55
C GLU A 107 -5.49 10.55 -4.83
N SER A 108 -5.79 11.37 -5.84
CA SER A 108 -4.98 12.52 -6.24
C SER A 108 -5.42 13.82 -5.56
N ASP A 109 -6.70 14.15 -5.64
CA ASP A 109 -7.20 15.50 -5.30
C ASP A 109 -7.71 15.55 -3.86
N TYR A 110 -8.03 14.39 -3.29
CA TYR A 110 -8.63 14.25 -1.96
C TYR A 110 -7.84 13.32 -1.04
N GLU A 111 -6.52 13.25 -1.23
CA GLU A 111 -5.60 12.38 -0.49
C GLU A 111 -5.79 12.47 1.05
N ASN A 112 -6.01 13.68 1.55
CA ASN A 112 -6.20 13.98 2.98
C ASN A 112 -7.50 13.45 3.59
N TYR A 113 -8.42 12.96 2.76
CA TYR A 113 -9.71 12.42 3.17
C TYR A 113 -9.80 10.91 3.02
N MET A 114 -8.84 10.29 2.34
CA MET A 114 -8.83 8.88 1.97
C MET A 114 -8.63 7.96 3.18
N ASP A 115 -9.32 6.81 3.17
CA ASP A 115 -9.07 5.72 4.11
C ASP A 115 -8.07 4.73 3.49
N TYR A 116 -6.83 4.82 3.96
CA TYR A 116 -5.75 3.93 3.52
C TYR A 116 -5.89 2.49 4.01
N THR A 117 -6.74 2.24 4.99
CA THR A 117 -6.96 0.88 5.53
C THR A 117 -7.91 0.06 4.65
N VAL A 118 -8.67 0.72 3.77
CA VAL A 118 -9.57 0.08 2.82
C VAL A 118 -8.77 -0.75 1.80
N TYR A 119 -9.32 -1.91 1.43
CA TYR A 119 -8.76 -2.76 0.39
C TYR A 119 -8.81 -2.07 -0.98
N MET A 120 -7.72 -2.21 -1.73
CA MET A 120 -7.68 -1.82 -3.13
C MET A 120 -8.57 -2.73 -3.97
N PRO A 121 -9.18 -2.21 -5.05
CA PRO A 121 -9.88 -3.05 -6.02
C PRO A 121 -8.94 -4.10 -6.63
N LEU A 122 -9.44 -5.31 -6.87
CA LEU A 122 -8.64 -6.43 -7.36
C LEU A 122 -7.95 -6.12 -8.70
N MET A 123 -8.64 -5.38 -9.58
CA MET A 123 -8.08 -4.94 -10.86
C MET A 123 -6.84 -4.06 -10.66
N HIS A 124 -6.90 -3.11 -9.71
CA HIS A 124 -5.77 -2.25 -9.38
C HIS A 124 -4.65 -3.05 -8.73
N VAL A 125 -4.95 -3.94 -7.78
CA VAL A 125 -3.95 -4.83 -7.16
C VAL A 125 -3.17 -5.62 -8.21
N LYS A 126 -3.85 -6.18 -9.22
CA LYS A 126 -3.19 -6.90 -10.31
C LYS A 126 -2.27 -6.01 -11.14
N GLY A 127 -2.72 -4.79 -11.46
CA GLY A 127 -1.89 -3.82 -12.18
C GLY A 127 -0.62 -3.45 -11.40
N GLU A 128 -0.78 -3.12 -10.12
CA GLU A 128 0.34 -2.76 -9.25
C GLU A 128 1.28 -3.93 -8.96
N ALA A 129 0.76 -5.15 -8.84
CA ALA A 129 1.58 -6.34 -8.62
C ALA A 129 2.58 -6.57 -9.77
N VAL A 130 2.21 -6.28 -11.02
CA VAL A 130 3.12 -6.36 -12.17
C VAL A 130 4.28 -5.36 -12.02
N GLN A 131 3.97 -4.12 -11.61
CA GLN A 131 5.00 -3.11 -11.38
C GLN A 131 5.92 -3.49 -10.21
N ILE A 132 5.35 -4.00 -9.11
CA ILE A 132 6.12 -4.49 -7.95
C ILE A 132 7.00 -5.65 -8.34
N GLU A 133 6.52 -6.60 -9.15
CA GLU A 133 7.30 -7.74 -9.62
C GLU A 133 8.48 -7.27 -10.50
N SER A 134 8.23 -6.33 -11.41
CA SER A 134 9.27 -5.72 -12.25
C SER A 134 10.36 -5.04 -11.39
N ASN A 135 9.96 -4.23 -10.42
CA ASN A 135 10.88 -3.57 -9.49
C ASN A 135 11.63 -4.58 -8.62
N LEU A 136 10.97 -5.65 -8.16
CA LEU A 136 11.60 -6.70 -7.37
C LEU A 136 12.72 -7.38 -8.16
N LYS A 137 12.53 -7.65 -9.46
CA LYS A 137 13.59 -8.22 -10.31
C LYS A 137 14.81 -7.30 -10.39
N LYS A 138 14.60 -5.98 -10.49
CA LYS A 138 15.69 -4.99 -10.46
C LYS A 138 16.43 -4.99 -9.12
N ILE A 139 15.69 -5.02 -8.02
CA ILE A 139 16.27 -5.04 -6.66
C ILE A 139 17.08 -6.33 -6.44
N VAL A 140 16.57 -7.49 -6.87
CA VAL A 140 17.30 -8.77 -6.79
C VAL A 140 18.62 -8.68 -7.54
N ALA A 141 18.60 -8.24 -8.79
CA ALA A 141 19.82 -8.08 -9.59
C ALA A 141 20.82 -7.11 -8.95
N GLY A 142 20.33 -5.98 -8.41
CA GLY A 142 21.18 -5.02 -7.69
C GLY A 142 21.77 -5.61 -6.40
N PHE A 143 20.99 -6.37 -5.63
CA PHE A 143 21.46 -7.00 -4.40
C PHE A 143 22.53 -8.07 -4.69
N GLU A 144 22.38 -8.84 -5.77
CA GLU A 144 23.38 -9.79 -6.26
C GLU A 144 24.66 -9.08 -6.72
N GLN A 145 24.53 -8.03 -7.55
CA GLN A 145 25.65 -7.25 -8.05
C GLN A 145 26.48 -6.64 -6.93
N HIS A 146 25.82 -6.11 -5.89
CA HIS A 146 26.47 -5.46 -4.75
C HIS A 146 26.74 -6.39 -3.57
N LYS A 147 26.51 -7.70 -3.73
CA LYS A 147 26.77 -8.74 -2.71
C LYS A 147 26.14 -8.45 -1.34
N VAL A 148 24.88 -7.99 -1.35
CA VAL A 148 24.09 -7.79 -0.11
C VAL A 148 23.92 -9.13 0.59
N ASP A 149 24.02 -9.14 1.93
CA ASP A 149 23.88 -10.35 2.74
C ASP A 149 22.57 -11.08 2.44
N GLN A 150 22.66 -12.39 2.20
CA GLN A 150 21.52 -13.22 1.76
C GLN A 150 20.34 -13.21 2.75
N VAL A 151 20.61 -13.15 4.05
CA VAL A 151 19.58 -13.09 5.09
C VAL A 151 18.86 -11.74 5.02
N LEU A 152 19.60 -10.64 4.81
CA LEU A 152 19.02 -9.32 4.58
C LEU A 152 18.18 -9.28 3.30
N GLN A 153 18.66 -9.89 2.21
CA GLN A 153 17.90 -9.98 0.96
C GLN A 153 16.54 -10.67 1.19
N VAL A 154 16.54 -11.82 1.88
CA VAL A 154 15.31 -12.56 2.21
C VAL A 154 14.36 -11.71 3.06
N ALA A 155 14.88 -10.97 4.04
CA ALA A 155 14.09 -10.09 4.90
C ALA A 155 13.43 -8.95 4.10
N VAL A 156 14.16 -8.30 3.20
CA VAL A 156 13.65 -7.23 2.32
C VAL A 156 12.60 -7.76 1.34
N PHE A 157 12.86 -8.91 0.71
CA PHE A 157 11.97 -9.44 -0.32
C PHE A 157 10.64 -9.95 0.24
N HIS A 158 10.56 -10.22 1.54
CA HIS A 158 9.38 -10.78 2.19
C HIS A 158 8.10 -9.99 1.88
N CYS A 159 8.09 -8.69 2.18
CA CYS A 159 6.89 -7.86 1.99
C CYS A 159 6.51 -7.71 0.52
N MET A 160 7.50 -7.61 -0.38
CA MET A 160 7.27 -7.46 -1.82
C MET A 160 6.65 -8.73 -2.40
N LYS A 161 7.19 -9.90 -2.05
CA LYS A 161 6.66 -11.21 -2.46
C LYS A 161 5.27 -11.47 -1.88
N GLU A 162 5.02 -11.04 -0.65
CA GLU A 162 3.70 -11.17 -0.05
C GLU A 162 2.66 -10.34 -0.81
N VAL A 163 2.96 -9.07 -1.11
CA VAL A 163 2.05 -8.20 -1.87
C VAL A 163 1.77 -8.74 -3.28
N ILE A 164 2.74 -9.33 -3.97
CA ILE A 164 2.50 -9.96 -5.28
C ILE A 164 1.52 -11.15 -5.17
N ARG A 165 1.56 -11.89 -4.06
CA ARG A 165 0.76 -13.11 -3.85
C ARG A 165 -0.66 -12.86 -3.34
N LEU A 166 -0.85 -11.79 -2.58
CA LEU A 166 -2.13 -11.53 -1.91
C LEU A 166 -3.21 -11.10 -2.90
N ARG A 167 -4.39 -11.70 -2.78
CA ARG A 167 -5.58 -11.31 -3.55
C ARG A 167 -6.21 -10.00 -3.08
N ARG A 168 -5.96 -9.61 -1.83
CA ARG A 168 -6.55 -8.42 -1.20
C ARG A 168 -5.50 -7.71 -0.36
N ILE A 169 -5.31 -6.42 -0.62
CA ILE A 169 -4.26 -5.59 -0.04
C ILE A 169 -4.85 -4.21 0.18
N SER A 170 -4.57 -3.60 1.34
CA SER A 170 -4.98 -2.23 1.62
C SER A 170 -4.15 -1.23 0.82
N TYR A 171 -4.70 -0.03 0.61
CA TYR A 171 -3.95 1.06 0.00
C TYR A 171 -2.67 1.40 0.79
N SER A 172 -2.73 1.39 2.12
CA SER A 172 -1.57 1.64 2.99
C SER A 172 -0.43 0.68 2.69
N ARG A 173 -0.72 -0.63 2.62
CA ARG A 173 0.28 -1.67 2.46
C ARG A 173 0.88 -1.67 1.07
N MET A 174 0.07 -1.42 0.04
CA MET A 174 0.56 -1.27 -1.33
C MET A 174 1.49 -0.06 -1.45
N ARG A 175 1.06 1.12 -0.98
CA ARG A 175 1.86 2.35 -1.02
C ARG A 175 3.15 2.22 -0.23
N TYR A 176 3.11 1.54 0.92
CA TYR A 176 4.30 1.23 1.71
C TYR A 176 5.33 0.45 0.87
N VAL A 177 4.92 -0.66 0.24
CA VAL A 177 5.82 -1.48 -0.56
C VAL A 177 6.36 -0.72 -1.78
N GLN A 178 5.52 0.04 -2.49
CA GLN A 178 5.97 0.87 -3.61
C GLN A 178 6.98 1.93 -3.18
N ARG A 179 6.76 2.60 -2.03
CA ARG A 179 7.71 3.55 -1.45
C ARG A 179 9.02 2.85 -1.09
N LEU A 180 8.96 1.72 -0.40
CA LEU A 180 10.14 0.95 -0.02
C LEU A 180 10.95 0.53 -1.25
N GLN A 181 10.31 0.03 -2.31
CA GLN A 181 11.00 -0.31 -3.56
C GLN A 181 11.72 0.89 -4.17
N ARG A 182 11.08 2.07 -4.21
CA ARG A 182 11.71 3.29 -4.73
C ARG A 182 12.93 3.70 -3.91
N LEU A 183 12.85 3.62 -2.58
CA LEU A 183 13.97 3.96 -1.70
C LEU A 183 15.12 2.97 -1.86
N VAL A 184 14.83 1.65 -1.87
CA VAL A 184 15.85 0.61 -2.06
C VAL A 184 16.52 0.74 -3.43
N ILE A 185 15.76 0.97 -4.51
CA ILE A 185 16.34 1.24 -5.83
C ILE A 185 17.22 2.50 -5.79
N GLY A 186 16.79 3.55 -5.09
CA GLY A 186 17.58 4.76 -4.90
C GLY A 186 18.94 4.51 -4.21
N GLU A 187 18.99 3.63 -3.21
CA GLU A 187 20.25 3.23 -2.55
C GLU A 187 21.16 2.39 -3.47
N LEU A 188 20.55 1.56 -4.34
CA LEU A 188 21.29 0.77 -5.32
C LEU A 188 21.91 1.65 -6.42
N ASP A 189 21.12 2.59 -6.97
CA ASP A 189 21.57 3.49 -8.03
C ASP A 189 22.65 4.47 -7.54
N ASN A 190 22.60 4.87 -6.27
CA ASN A 190 23.55 5.81 -5.66
C ASN A 190 24.58 5.12 -4.75
N TYR A 191 24.90 3.85 -5.04
CA TYR A 191 25.76 3.03 -4.21
C TYR A 191 27.10 3.69 -3.89
N LYS A 192 27.36 3.87 -2.58
CA LYS A 192 28.62 4.32 -1.98
C LYS A 192 28.73 3.71 -0.57
N GLY A 193 29.83 3.03 -0.25
CA GLY A 193 30.08 2.46 1.09
C GLY A 193 29.44 1.09 1.31
N ASP A 194 29.12 0.75 2.56
CA ASP A 194 28.48 -0.53 2.91
C ASP A 194 26.96 -0.48 2.64
N LEU A 195 26.51 -1.24 1.64
CA LEU A 195 25.08 -1.32 1.31
C LEU A 195 24.27 -2.04 2.37
N ASN A 196 24.84 -2.98 3.13
CA ASN A 196 24.10 -3.69 4.17
C ASN A 196 23.69 -2.72 5.28
N GLU A 197 24.63 -1.89 5.74
CA GLU A 197 24.37 -0.85 6.74
C GLU A 197 23.33 0.16 6.26
N LYS A 198 23.45 0.61 4.99
CA LYS A 198 22.49 1.54 4.39
C LYS A 198 21.09 0.97 4.29
N ILE A 199 20.95 -0.27 3.82
CA ILE A 199 19.65 -0.95 3.74
C ILE A 199 19.08 -1.15 5.15
N CYS A 200 19.88 -1.53 6.14
CA CYS A 200 19.43 -1.62 7.53
C CYS A 200 18.90 -0.29 8.06
N SER A 201 19.63 0.80 7.82
CA SER A 201 19.26 2.15 8.24
C SER A 201 17.96 2.59 7.56
N LEU A 202 17.84 2.36 6.25
CA LEU A 202 16.62 2.64 5.48
C LEU A 202 15.43 1.86 6.02
N LEU A 203 15.56 0.55 6.25
CA LEU A 203 14.48 -0.28 6.78
C LEU A 203 14.07 0.14 8.20
N PHE A 204 15.03 0.57 9.02
CA PHE A 204 14.78 1.13 10.33
C PHE A 204 13.98 2.44 10.25
N ASP A 205 14.42 3.38 9.41
CA ASP A 205 13.79 4.68 9.19
C ASP A 205 12.36 4.56 8.61
N GLU A 206 12.13 3.53 7.79
CA GLU A 206 10.84 3.19 7.21
C GLU A 206 9.94 2.37 8.15
N ASP A 207 10.36 2.16 9.41
CA ASP A 207 9.66 1.35 10.41
C ASP A 207 9.26 -0.05 9.88
N TYR A 208 10.20 -0.72 9.21
CA TYR A 208 10.02 -2.07 8.65
C TYR A 208 10.02 -3.13 9.76
N ASN A 209 8.93 -3.21 10.51
CA ASN A 209 8.79 -4.05 11.70
C ASN A 209 8.54 -5.55 11.41
N PHE A 210 9.14 -6.06 10.32
CA PHE A 210 9.16 -7.48 10.02
C PHE A 210 10.18 -8.20 10.92
N LYS A 211 9.76 -9.26 11.62
CA LYS A 211 10.60 -10.00 12.57
C LYS A 211 11.91 -10.49 11.96
N GLY A 212 11.88 -11.00 10.72
CA GLY A 212 13.10 -11.47 10.05
C GLY A 212 14.14 -10.36 9.82
N PHE A 213 13.69 -9.12 9.62
CA PHE A 213 14.60 -7.98 9.56
C PHE A 213 15.14 -7.60 10.94
N THR A 214 14.27 -7.49 11.95
CA THR A 214 14.75 -7.11 13.30
C THR A 214 15.74 -8.13 13.85
N ASP A 215 15.47 -9.43 13.67
CA ASP A 215 16.40 -10.49 14.09
C ASP A 215 17.75 -10.37 13.36
N TYR A 216 17.72 -10.11 12.05
CA TYR A 216 18.93 -9.88 11.26
C TYR A 216 19.71 -8.67 11.78
N TYR A 217 19.04 -7.53 11.99
CA TYR A 217 19.70 -6.30 12.39
C TYR A 217 20.30 -6.40 13.80
N GLN A 218 19.60 -7.07 14.73
CA GLN A 218 20.14 -7.40 16.05
C GLN A 218 21.41 -8.28 15.95
N GLY A 219 21.38 -9.29 15.08
CA GLY A 219 22.54 -10.15 14.82
C GLY A 219 23.72 -9.40 14.19
N TRP A 220 23.45 -8.49 13.25
CA TRP A 220 24.46 -7.63 12.64
C TRP A 220 25.13 -6.73 13.67
N ILE A 221 24.35 -6.07 14.54
CA ILE A 221 24.87 -5.24 15.64
C ILE A 221 25.73 -6.07 16.61
N ARG A 222 25.30 -7.28 16.97
CA ARG A 222 26.10 -8.19 17.83
C ARG A 222 27.46 -8.52 17.23
N LYS A 223 27.52 -8.73 15.91
CA LYS A 223 28.79 -8.98 15.21
C LYS A 223 29.71 -7.77 15.25
N GLN A 224 29.17 -6.55 15.12
CA GLN A 224 29.97 -5.31 15.13
C GLN A 224 30.78 -5.12 16.41
N TYR A 225 30.27 -5.57 17.57
CA TYR A 225 30.98 -5.44 18.85
C TYR A 225 31.48 -6.76 19.44
N ALA A 226 31.41 -7.87 18.70
CA ALA A 226 31.79 -9.20 19.22
C ALA A 226 33.29 -9.30 19.51
N GLU A 227 34.11 -8.62 18.70
CA GLU A 227 35.58 -8.65 18.77
C GLU A 227 36.15 -7.39 19.44
N GLU A 228 35.28 -6.48 19.85
CA GLU A 228 35.67 -5.21 20.44
C GLU A 228 36.04 -5.34 21.93
N SER A 229 36.85 -4.41 22.41
CA SER A 229 37.14 -4.30 23.85
C SER A 229 35.85 -4.05 24.65
N ILE A 230 35.82 -4.44 25.93
CA ILE A 230 34.63 -4.24 26.80
C ILE A 230 34.20 -2.76 26.81
N GLU A 231 35.16 -1.84 26.87
CA GLU A 231 34.91 -0.40 26.88
C GLU A 231 34.33 0.07 25.54
N THR A 232 34.95 -0.31 24.41
CA THR A 232 34.46 0.03 23.07
C THR A 232 33.06 -0.53 22.84
N LYS A 233 32.83 -1.79 23.20
CA LYS A 233 31.52 -2.45 23.11
C LYS A 233 30.46 -1.67 23.88
N TYR A 234 30.75 -1.27 25.13
CA TYR A 234 29.81 -0.50 25.94
C TYR A 234 29.48 0.85 25.30
N HIS A 235 30.47 1.57 24.77
CA HIS A 235 30.26 2.82 24.05
C HIS A 235 29.42 2.65 22.78
N LEU A 236 29.68 1.61 21.98
CA LEU A 236 28.90 1.30 20.78
C LEU A 236 27.44 1.00 21.13
N MET A 237 27.20 0.21 22.18
CA MET A 237 25.85 -0.14 22.63
C MET A 237 25.08 1.09 23.12
N ILE A 238 25.72 2.01 23.85
CA ILE A 238 25.12 3.29 24.23
C ILE A 238 24.78 4.11 22.99
N SER A 239 25.68 4.18 22.00
CA SER A 239 25.45 4.91 20.76
C SER A 239 24.23 4.38 20.00
N TYR A 240 24.13 3.05 19.84
CA TYR A 240 22.95 2.42 19.24
C TYR A 240 21.67 2.66 20.04
N LYS A 241 21.72 2.56 21.38
CA LYS A 241 20.55 2.86 22.22
C LYS A 241 20.05 4.30 22.00
N GLN A 242 20.96 5.27 22.00
CA GLN A 242 20.63 6.68 21.74
C GLN A 242 20.11 6.91 20.31
N PHE A 243 20.63 6.17 19.34
CA PHE A 243 20.14 6.20 17.96
C PHE A 243 18.70 5.67 17.89
N PHE A 244 18.39 4.54 18.55
CA PHE A 244 17.05 3.93 18.55
C PHE A 244 16.02 4.65 19.43
N GLU A 245 16.47 5.41 20.44
CA GLU A 245 15.61 6.23 21.29
C GLU A 245 14.96 7.38 20.52
N LYS A 246 15.66 7.90 19.50
CA LYS A 246 15.12 8.97 18.65
C LYS A 246 14.06 8.36 17.73
N LEU A 247 12.82 8.84 17.85
CA LEU A 247 11.77 8.58 16.88
C LEU A 247 12.18 9.13 15.51
N VAL A 248 12.72 8.27 14.65
CA VAL A 248 13.04 8.65 13.26
C VAL A 248 11.78 8.74 12.40
N ALA A 249 10.69 8.09 12.82
CA ALA A 249 9.44 8.06 12.07
C ALA A 249 8.94 9.50 11.83
N ARG A 250 9.12 9.97 10.58
CA ARG A 250 8.51 11.23 10.11
C ARG A 250 7.01 11.12 10.42
N LYS A 251 6.40 12.18 10.96
CA LYS A 251 4.95 12.23 11.19
C LYS A 251 4.23 11.79 9.90
N GLY A 252 3.48 10.69 9.95
CA GLY A 252 2.75 10.16 8.80
C GLY A 252 3.39 8.98 8.04
N VAL A 253 4.56 8.47 8.46
CA VAL A 253 5.06 7.19 7.90
C VAL A 253 4.11 6.06 8.30
N THR A 254 3.54 5.39 7.29
CA THR A 254 2.76 4.16 7.48
C THR A 254 3.73 3.04 7.85
N ARG A 255 3.39 2.24 8.86
CA ARG A 255 4.16 1.07 9.26
C ARG A 255 3.83 -0.10 8.34
N TYR A 256 4.78 -1.02 8.14
CA TYR A 256 4.52 -2.22 7.34
C TYR A 256 3.39 -3.07 7.96
N ASP A 257 3.45 -3.30 9.28
CA ASP A 257 2.42 -3.97 10.07
C ASP A 257 2.00 -3.09 11.24
N ASP A 258 0.83 -2.47 11.16
CA ASP A 258 0.31 -1.54 12.15
C ASP A 258 -0.06 -2.22 13.49
N LYS A 259 -0.25 -3.54 13.49
CA LYS A 259 -0.56 -4.33 14.68
C LYS A 259 0.68 -4.73 15.47
N LYS A 260 1.86 -4.69 14.85
CA LYS A 260 3.11 -5.05 15.50
C LYS A 260 3.75 -3.86 16.18
N MET A 261 4.64 -4.18 17.13
CA MET A 261 5.49 -3.19 17.75
C MET A 261 6.34 -2.49 16.70
N ALA A 262 6.60 -1.19 16.89
CA ALA A 262 7.45 -0.44 15.99
C ALA A 262 8.91 -0.91 16.10
N THR A 263 9.62 -0.87 14.99
CA THR A 263 11.02 -1.26 14.83
C THR A 263 11.91 -0.52 15.81
N HIS A 264 11.75 0.81 15.95
CA HIS A 264 12.54 1.60 16.91
C HIS A 264 12.40 1.08 18.34
N LYS A 265 11.18 0.72 18.74
CA LYS A 265 10.91 0.18 20.08
C LYS A 265 11.53 -1.20 20.26
N ILE A 266 11.42 -2.08 19.25
CA ILE A 266 12.07 -3.41 19.26
C ILE A 266 13.59 -3.28 19.41
N MET A 267 14.22 -2.38 18.64
CA MET A 267 15.67 -2.19 18.66
C MET A 267 16.15 -1.49 19.94
N TYR A 268 15.37 -0.55 20.49
CA TYR A 268 15.65 0.09 21.77
C TYR A 268 15.61 -0.91 22.93
N GLU A 269 14.52 -1.71 23.02
CA GLU A 269 14.39 -2.74 24.06
C GLU A 269 15.51 -3.78 23.99
N PHE A 270 15.91 -4.16 22.77
CA PHE A 270 17.08 -5.01 22.54
C PHE A 270 18.37 -4.41 23.11
N MET A 271 18.69 -3.15 22.82
CA MET A 271 19.88 -2.49 23.37
C MET A 271 19.83 -2.35 24.89
N ASP A 272 18.65 -2.08 25.45
CA ASP A 272 18.48 -1.97 26.90
C ASP A 272 18.70 -3.31 27.62
N LEU A 273 18.30 -4.42 27.01
CA LEU A 273 18.57 -5.77 27.52
C LEU A 273 20.06 -6.13 27.44
N GLU A 274 20.69 -5.88 26.29
CA GLU A 274 22.12 -6.17 26.12
C GLU A 274 22.98 -5.35 27.09
N LEU A 275 22.65 -4.08 27.35
CA LEU A 275 23.33 -3.24 28.35
C LEU A 275 23.13 -3.72 29.81
N LYS A 276 22.03 -4.41 30.10
CA LYS A 276 21.77 -5.05 31.39
C LYS A 276 22.43 -6.42 31.53
N GLY A 277 23.09 -6.91 30.47
CA GLY A 277 23.70 -8.23 30.43
C GLY A 277 22.68 -9.37 30.42
N LYS A 278 21.49 -9.14 29.86
CA LYS A 278 20.38 -10.11 29.77
C LYS A 278 20.16 -10.63 28.36
#